data_AF-A0A486XM68-F1
#
_entry.id   AF-A0A486XM68-F1
#
_cell.length_a   1.000
_cell.length_b   1.000
_cell.length_c   1.000
_cell.angle_alpha   90.00
_cell.angle_beta   90.00
_cell.angle_gamma   90.00
#
_symmetry.space_group_name_H-M   'P 1'
#
loop_
_entity.id
_entity.type
_entity.pdbx_description
1 polymer ?
#
loop_
_entity_poly.entity_id
_entity_poly.type
_entity_poly.pdbx_seq_one_letter_code
_entity_poly.pdbx_strand_id
1 'polypeptide(L)'
;MSIPITRLEKWSYQKEHEIFSVLYKTTGKTAWIRIPALIATEKCTLIRTAALAGTIARLAFNGLRLTLNPYQSSDQRQHGWILLKNVRYKGSCLIGGILFGIVIGPIWIAIDPAFYILKTTAQTAVNQTYAKLDKIGSETHEKDSEASFSEAKHGQEKWKNQPANNT
;
A
#
# COMPACT_ATOMS: atom_id res chain seq x y z
N MET A 1 19.84 2.72 3.10
CA MET A 1 19.29 3.02 4.44
C MET A 1 17.78 2.94 4.31
N SER A 2 17.12 1.98 4.96
CA SER A 2 15.66 1.83 4.88
C SER A 2 14.98 2.96 5.64
N ILE A 3 13.94 3.55 5.05
CA ILE A 3 13.17 4.60 5.72
C ILE A 3 12.20 3.91 6.67
N PRO A 4 12.23 4.21 7.97
CA PRO A 4 11.39 3.52 8.94
C PRO A 4 9.90 3.72 8.61
N ILE A 5 9.14 2.63 8.70
CA ILE A 5 7.71 2.60 8.47
C ILE A 5 7.02 2.99 9.77
N THR A 6 6.08 3.93 9.72
CA THR A 6 5.35 4.33 10.92
C THR A 6 4.27 3.33 11.30
N ARG A 7 3.82 3.39 12.56
CA ARG A 7 2.64 2.61 13.01
C ARG A 7 1.38 2.89 12.17
N LEU A 8 1.22 4.11 11.66
CA LEU A 8 0.10 4.47 10.78
C LEU A 8 0.21 3.79 9.42
N GLU A 9 1.41 3.73 8.85
CA GLU A 9 1.65 3.01 7.59
C GLU A 9 1.49 1.49 7.76
N LYS A 10 1.95 0.91 8.87
CA LYS A 10 1.69 -0.52 9.17
C LYS A 10 0.19 -0.82 9.24
N TRP A 11 -0.57 0.08 9.88
CA TRP A 11 -2.03 -0.02 9.96
C TRP A 11 -2.68 0.08 8.58
N SER A 12 -2.23 0.98 7.70
CA SER A 12 -2.78 1.05 6.33
C SER A 12 -2.55 -0.24 5.55
N TYR A 13 -1.34 -0.83 5.60
CA TYR A 13 -1.07 -2.11 4.93
C TYR A 13 -1.93 -3.25 5.46
N GLN A 14 -2.18 -3.30 6.77
CA GLN A 14 -3.10 -4.26 7.36
C GLN A 14 -4.53 -4.06 6.80
N LYS A 15 -5.01 -2.82 6.74
CA LYS A 15 -6.37 -2.53 6.24
C LYS A 15 -6.53 -2.82 4.76
N GLU A 16 -5.52 -2.53 3.95
CA GLU A 16 -5.50 -2.90 2.53
C GLU A 16 -5.65 -4.42 2.34
N HIS A 17 -4.89 -5.22 3.12
CA HIS A 17 -5.01 -6.67 3.09
C HIS A 17 -6.39 -7.17 3.56
N GLU A 18 -6.94 -6.61 4.64
CA GLU A 18 -8.29 -6.95 5.12
C GLU A 18 -9.35 -6.67 4.04
N ILE A 19 -9.30 -5.51 3.39
CA ILE A 19 -10.24 -5.13 2.34
C ILE A 19 -10.17 -6.09 1.15
N PHE A 20 -8.96 -6.33 0.62
CA PHE A 20 -8.81 -7.16 -0.58
C PHE A 20 -8.99 -8.65 -0.31
N SER A 21 -8.66 -9.14 0.89
CA SER A 21 -8.96 -10.53 1.27
C SER A 21 -10.47 -10.78 1.38
N VAL A 22 -11.25 -9.83 1.93
CA VAL A 22 -12.71 -9.91 1.95
C VAL A 22 -13.27 -9.81 0.54
N LEU A 23 -12.78 -8.86 -0.26
CA LEU A 23 -13.19 -8.70 -1.65
C LEU A 23 -12.97 -10.00 -2.43
N TYR A 24 -11.78 -10.58 -2.36
CA TYR A 24 -11.47 -11.84 -3.04
C TYR A 24 -12.38 -12.99 -2.62
N LYS A 25 -12.61 -13.16 -1.31
CA LYS A 25 -13.50 -14.20 -0.78
C LYS A 25 -14.95 -14.02 -1.22
N THR A 26 -15.42 -12.78 -1.36
CA THR A 26 -16.82 -12.46 -1.67
C THR A 26 -17.10 -12.35 -3.18
N THR A 27 -16.09 -12.05 -3.98
CA THR A 27 -16.23 -11.87 -5.44
C THR A 27 -16.02 -13.13 -6.26
N GLY A 28 -15.62 -14.24 -5.64
CA GLY A 28 -15.54 -15.55 -6.27
C GLY A 28 -16.84 -15.91 -7.01
N LYS A 29 -16.83 -15.76 -8.35
CA LYS A 29 -17.90 -16.18 -9.31
C LYS A 29 -19.03 -15.19 -9.59
N THR A 30 -18.90 -13.88 -9.33
CA THR A 30 -19.91 -12.90 -9.77
C THR A 30 -19.49 -12.19 -11.05
N ALA A 31 -20.43 -11.87 -11.95
CA ALA A 31 -20.16 -11.01 -13.12
C ALA A 31 -19.90 -9.53 -12.72
N TRP A 32 -20.28 -9.16 -11.50
CA TRP A 32 -20.32 -7.80 -10.98
C TRP A 32 -19.10 -7.45 -10.11
N ILE A 33 -17.89 -7.84 -10.52
CA ILE A 33 -16.65 -7.63 -9.75
C ILE A 33 -16.02 -6.24 -9.91
N ARG A 34 -16.38 -5.50 -10.96
CA ARG A 34 -15.79 -4.18 -11.27
C ARG A 34 -16.12 -3.13 -10.21
N ILE A 35 -17.39 -2.98 -9.85
CA ILE A 35 -17.83 -1.96 -8.89
C ILE A 35 -17.24 -2.23 -7.49
N PRO A 36 -17.30 -3.45 -6.94
CA PRO A 36 -16.63 -3.78 -5.68
C PRO A 36 -15.12 -3.54 -5.71
N ALA A 37 -14.44 -3.85 -6.82
CA ALA A 37 -13.01 -3.58 -6.98
C ALA A 37 -12.70 -2.08 -6.97
N LEU A 38 -13.48 -1.25 -7.67
CA LEU A 38 -13.32 0.21 -7.65
C LEU A 38 -13.47 0.76 -6.23
N ILE A 39 -14.53 0.36 -5.52
CA ILE A 39 -14.79 0.79 -4.14
C ILE A 39 -13.64 0.37 -3.21
N ALA A 40 -13.13 -0.86 -3.36
CA ALA A 40 -12.00 -1.34 -2.57
C ALA A 40 -10.73 -0.52 -2.84
N THR A 41 -10.43 -0.24 -4.10
CA THR A 41 -9.27 0.57 -4.49
C THR A 41 -9.38 2.00 -3.98
N GLU A 42 -10.53 2.64 -4.08
CA GLU A 42 -10.76 3.98 -3.54
C GLU A 42 -10.57 4.01 -2.02
N LYS A 43 -11.16 3.06 -1.29
CA LYS A 43 -10.99 2.94 0.17
C LYS A 43 -9.53 2.75 0.56
N CYS A 44 -8.80 1.87 -0.12
CA CYS A 44 -7.37 1.66 0.11
C CYS A 44 -6.56 2.93 -0.18
N THR A 45 -6.90 3.65 -1.26
CA THR A 45 -6.25 4.91 -1.62
C THR A 45 -6.44 5.97 -0.54
N LEU A 46 -7.67 6.13 -0.03
CA LEU A 46 -7.98 7.06 1.05
C LEU A 46 -7.24 6.71 2.35
N ILE A 47 -7.26 5.43 2.73
CA ILE A 47 -6.57 4.94 3.95
C ILE A 47 -5.06 5.20 3.85
N ARG A 48 -4.44 4.85 2.72
CA ARG A 48 -3.01 5.04 2.50
C ARG A 48 -2.63 6.52 2.46
N THR A 49 -3.45 7.35 1.81
CA THR A 49 -3.27 8.81 1.76
C THR A 49 -3.31 9.41 3.15
N ALA A 50 -4.31 9.04 3.97
CA ALA A 50 -4.42 9.52 5.35
C ALA A 50 -3.23 9.07 6.22
N ALA A 51 -2.80 7.80 6.09
CA ALA A 51 -1.66 7.28 6.84
C ALA A 51 -0.33 7.95 6.47
N LEU A 52 -0.09 8.18 5.18
CA LEU A 52 1.08 8.89 4.68
C LEU A 52 1.06 10.37 5.06
N ALA A 53 -0.08 11.06 4.94
CA ALA A 53 -0.23 12.44 5.39
C ALA A 53 0.05 12.59 6.89
N GLY A 54 -0.49 11.70 7.71
CA GLY A 54 -0.20 11.66 9.15
C GLY A 54 1.27 11.38 9.46
N THR A 55 1.93 10.53 8.67
CA THR A 55 3.37 10.26 8.76
C THR A 55 4.21 11.48 8.43
N ILE A 56 3.89 12.15 7.31
CA ILE A 56 4.54 13.38 6.85
C ILE A 56 4.40 14.47 7.93
N ALA A 57 3.20 14.66 8.48
CA ALA A 57 2.95 15.64 9.54
C ALA A 57 3.80 15.37 10.79
N ARG A 58 3.91 14.10 11.23
CA ARG A 58 4.76 13.72 12.37
C ARG A 58 6.24 13.95 12.10
N LEU A 59 6.72 13.59 10.92
CA LEU A 59 8.12 13.82 10.52
C LEU A 59 8.44 15.31 10.47
N ALA A 60 7.55 16.12 9.89
CA ALA A 60 7.71 17.56 9.82
C ALA A 60 7.71 18.21 11.22
N PHE A 61 6.73 17.87 12.07
CA PHE A 61 6.63 18.44 13.42
C PHE A 61 7.83 18.06 14.29
N ASN A 62 8.21 16.78 14.32
CA ASN A 62 9.35 16.32 15.11
C ASN A 62 10.67 16.86 14.54
N GLY A 63 10.80 16.91 13.21
CA GLY A 63 11.95 17.50 12.53
C GLY A 63 12.13 18.97 12.89
N LEU A 64 11.09 19.79 12.71
CA LEU A 64 11.11 21.21 13.08
C LEU A 64 11.39 21.42 14.57
N ARG A 65 10.77 20.64 15.45
CA ARG A 65 11.02 20.70 16.90
C ARG A 65 12.48 20.36 17.24
N LEU A 66 13.10 19.44 16.50
CA LEU A 66 14.49 19.01 16.69
C LEU A 66 15.51 19.93 16.01
N THR A 67 15.08 20.75 15.06
CA THR A 67 15.98 21.66 14.33
C THR A 67 15.93 23.08 14.90
N LEU A 68 14.76 23.54 15.36
CA LEU A 68 14.53 24.92 15.76
C LEU A 68 14.68 25.18 17.27
N ASN A 69 14.80 24.13 18.10
CA ASN A 69 14.95 24.34 19.54
C ASN A 69 16.39 24.78 19.87
N PRO A 70 16.56 25.96 20.51
CA PRO A 70 17.89 26.49 20.83
C PRO A 70 18.66 25.63 21.84
N TYR A 71 17.99 24.81 22.64
CA TYR A 71 18.59 24.01 23.72
C TYR A 71 19.03 22.59 23.31
N GLN A 72 18.99 22.24 22.02
CA GLN A 72 19.33 20.90 21.55
C GLN A 72 20.79 20.75 21.15
N SER A 73 21.32 19.54 21.37
CA SER A 73 22.67 19.18 20.94
C SER A 73 22.80 19.17 19.41
N SER A 74 24.04 19.22 18.91
CA SER A 74 24.35 19.08 17.48
C SER A 74 23.73 17.81 16.89
N ASP A 75 23.80 16.71 17.63
CA ASP A 75 23.31 15.39 17.20
C ASP A 75 21.78 15.38 17.08
N GLN A 76 21.09 16.03 18.02
CA GLN A 76 19.64 16.18 17.97
C GLN A 76 19.20 17.06 16.79
N ARG A 77 19.94 18.14 16.51
CA ARG A 77 19.70 18.98 15.32
C ARG A 77 19.94 18.22 14.02
N GLN A 78 21.01 17.43 13.94
CA GLN A 78 21.28 16.58 12.79
C GLN A 78 20.17 15.54 12.59
N HIS A 79 19.69 14.93 13.69
CA HIS A 79 18.54 14.03 13.63
C HIS A 79 17.27 14.73 13.10
N GLY A 80 17.00 15.96 13.54
CA GLY A 80 15.90 16.79 13.03
C GLY A 80 15.96 17.00 11.52
N TRP A 81 17.15 17.34 10.99
CA TRP A 81 17.36 17.48 9.54
C TRP A 81 17.14 16.17 8.77
N ILE A 82 17.54 15.02 9.33
CA ILE A 82 17.28 13.70 8.72
C ILE A 82 15.78 13.45 8.62
N LEU A 83 15.00 13.77 9.67
CA LEU A 83 13.54 13.63 9.64
C LEU A 83 12.89 14.52 8.58
N LEU A 84 13.33 15.78 8.47
CA LEU A 84 12.84 16.72 7.45
C LEU A 84 13.16 16.24 6.03
N LYS A 85 14.34 15.66 5.81
CA LYS A 85 14.71 15.07 4.51
C LYS A 85 13.74 13.95 4.10
N ASN A 86 13.27 13.15 5.05
CA ASN A 86 12.33 12.06 4.80
C ASN A 86 10.91 12.54 4.44
N VAL A 87 10.54 13.78 4.81
CA VAL A 87 9.25 14.40 4.43
C VAL A 87 9.11 14.46 2.91
N ARG A 88 10.15 14.91 2.19
CA ARG A 88 10.12 15.02 0.73
C ARG A 88 9.92 13.67 0.06
N TYR A 89 10.64 12.65 0.53
CA TYR A 89 10.49 11.29 0.01
C TYR A 89 9.07 10.76 0.23
N LYS A 90 8.54 10.85 1.45
CA LYS A 90 7.17 10.41 1.77
C LYS A 90 6.12 11.21 0.99
N GLY A 91 6.36 12.50 0.74
CA GLY A 91 5.52 13.34 -0.13
C GLY A 91 5.47 12.83 -1.57
N SER A 92 6.60 12.41 -2.14
CA SER A 92 6.59 11.78 -3.48
C SER A 92 5.85 10.45 -3.50
N CYS A 93 5.97 9.62 -2.45
CA CYS A 93 5.19 8.39 -2.31
C CYS A 93 3.69 8.66 -2.21
N LEU A 94 3.28 9.74 -1.55
CA LEU A 94 1.88 10.16 -1.46
C LEU A 94 1.32 10.51 -2.83
N ILE A 95 2.02 11.34 -3.60
CA ILE A 95 1.62 11.74 -4.96
C ILE A 95 1.51 10.50 -5.86
N GLY A 96 2.54 9.63 -5.84
CA GLY A 96 2.53 8.39 -6.62
C GLY A 96 1.38 7.46 -6.23
N GLY A 97 1.08 7.33 -4.93
CA GLY A 97 -0.04 6.53 -4.44
C GLY A 97 -1.40 7.06 -4.88
N ILE A 98 -1.59 8.38 -4.86
CA ILE A 98 -2.82 9.04 -5.32
C ILE A 98 -2.99 8.83 -6.83
N LEU A 99 -1.95 9.06 -7.63
CA LEU A 99 -1.99 8.84 -9.08
C LEU A 99 -2.34 7.39 -9.42
N PHE A 100 -1.73 6.44 -8.71
CA PHE A 100 -2.04 5.03 -8.91
C PHE A 100 -3.49 4.71 -8.52
N GLY A 101 -3.96 5.20 -7.38
CA GLY A 101 -5.29 4.93 -6.86
C GLY A 101 -6.44 5.52 -7.68
N ILE A 102 -6.26 6.74 -8.21
CA ILE A 102 -7.32 7.49 -8.90
C ILE A 102 -7.31 7.23 -10.41
N VAL A 103 -6.14 7.01 -11.02
CA VAL A 103 -6.02 6.92 -12.48
C VAL A 103 -5.68 5.49 -12.91
N ILE A 104 -4.55 4.96 -12.47
CA ILE A 104 -4.02 3.69 -12.98
C ILE A 104 -4.88 2.50 -12.53
N GLY A 105 -5.28 2.48 -11.25
CA GLY A 105 -6.10 1.43 -10.66
C GLY A 105 -7.43 1.25 -11.38
N PRO A 106 -8.25 2.32 -11.54
CA PRO A 106 -9.51 2.23 -12.27
C PRO A 106 -9.36 1.78 -13.72
N ILE A 107 -8.32 2.22 -14.44
CA ILE A 107 -8.03 1.75 -15.80
C ILE A 107 -7.78 0.24 -15.80
N TRP A 108 -6.99 -0.25 -14.86
CA TRP A 108 -6.68 -1.68 -14.76
C TRP A 108 -7.90 -2.52 -14.39
N ILE A 109 -8.74 -2.03 -13.49
CA ILE A 109 -10.01 -2.67 -13.13
C ILE A 109 -10.97 -2.71 -14.33
N ALA A 110 -10.98 -1.68 -15.18
CA ALA A 110 -11.79 -1.66 -16.38
C ALA A 110 -11.36 -2.74 -17.40
N ILE A 111 -10.04 -2.94 -17.54
CA ILE A 111 -9.45 -3.93 -18.46
C ILE A 111 -9.63 -5.35 -17.92
N ASP A 112 -9.13 -5.64 -16.71
CA ASP A 112 -9.15 -6.98 -16.12
C ASP A 112 -9.36 -6.92 -14.59
N PRO A 113 -10.63 -6.83 -14.14
CA PRO A 113 -10.93 -6.71 -12.73
C PRO A 113 -10.55 -7.96 -11.94
N ALA A 114 -10.63 -9.15 -12.54
CA ALA A 114 -10.31 -10.40 -11.88
C ALA A 114 -8.80 -10.50 -11.59
N PHE A 115 -7.98 -10.23 -12.61
CA PHE A 115 -6.53 -10.17 -12.44
C PHE A 115 -6.14 -9.08 -11.42
N TYR A 116 -6.78 -7.92 -11.49
CA TYR A 116 -6.53 -6.83 -10.56
C TYR A 116 -6.78 -7.23 -9.09
N ILE A 117 -7.95 -7.85 -8.81
CA ILE A 117 -8.29 -8.32 -7.45
C ILE A 117 -7.27 -9.34 -6.97
N LEU A 118 -6.93 -10.34 -7.79
CA LEU A 118 -5.97 -11.39 -7.43
C LEU A 118 -4.59 -10.80 -7.14
N LYS A 119 -4.06 -9.98 -8.06
CA LYS A 119 -2.77 -9.33 -7.90
C LYS A 119 -2.73 -8.48 -6.64
N THR A 120 -3.76 -7.66 -6.43
CA THR A 120 -3.79 -6.74 -5.28
C THR A 120 -3.93 -7.52 -3.97
N THR A 121 -4.66 -8.63 -3.95
CA THR A 121 -4.76 -9.51 -2.78
C THR A 121 -3.41 -10.14 -2.42
N ALA A 122 -2.69 -10.69 -3.40
CA ALA A 122 -1.35 -11.24 -3.19
C ALA A 122 -0.36 -10.15 -2.76
N GLN A 123 -0.34 -9.02 -3.47
CA GLN A 123 0.57 -7.91 -3.19
C GLN A 123 0.33 -7.28 -1.81
N THR A 124 -0.92 -7.13 -1.38
CA THR A 124 -1.25 -6.59 -0.05
C THR A 124 -0.86 -7.56 1.07
N ALA A 125 -0.93 -8.87 0.85
CA ALA A 125 -0.43 -9.88 1.78
C ALA A 125 1.10 -9.78 1.96
N VAL A 126 1.84 -9.64 0.85
CA VAL A 126 3.29 -9.38 0.87
C VAL A 126 3.59 -8.09 1.63
N ASN A 127 2.92 -6.99 1.26
CA ASN A 127 3.13 -5.69 1.91
C ASN A 127 2.83 -5.74 3.41
N GLN A 128 1.77 -6.40 3.85
CA GLN A 128 1.48 -6.54 5.28
C GLN A 128 2.61 -7.28 6.02
N THR A 129 3.12 -8.37 5.43
CA THR A 129 4.21 -9.17 6.01
C THR A 129 5.48 -8.34 6.17
N TYR A 130 5.90 -7.67 5.09
CA TYR A 130 7.10 -6.86 5.08
C TYR A 130 6.98 -5.56 5.90
N ALA A 131 5.76 -5.01 6.02
CA ALA A 131 5.49 -3.89 6.92
C ALA A 131 5.63 -4.28 8.39
N LYS A 132 5.22 -5.49 8.79
CA LYS A 132 5.45 -6.00 10.16
C LYS A 132 6.94 -6.14 10.46
N LEU A 133 7.72 -6.58 9.47
CA LEU A 133 9.17 -6.79 9.59
C LEU A 133 10.01 -5.52 9.42
N ASP A 134 9.40 -4.35 9.18
CA ASP A 134 10.11 -3.09 8.85
C ASP A 134 11.06 -3.22 7.65
N LYS A 135 10.65 -4.02 6.66
CA LYS A 135 11.44 -4.36 5.46
C LYS A 135 10.76 -3.96 4.15
N ILE A 136 9.79 -3.04 4.17
CA ILE A 136 9.24 -2.49 2.92
C ILE A 136 10.36 -1.80 2.13
N GLY A 137 10.45 -2.10 0.84
CA GLY A 137 11.48 -1.61 -0.07
C GLY A 137 12.84 -2.33 0.07
N SER A 138 12.90 -3.47 0.77
CA SER A 138 14.07 -4.35 0.68
C SER A 138 14.06 -5.11 -0.65
N GLU A 139 15.22 -5.57 -1.11
CA GLU A 139 15.33 -6.39 -2.32
C GLU A 139 14.43 -7.65 -2.26
N THR A 140 14.33 -8.27 -1.07
CA THR A 140 13.43 -9.41 -0.87
C THR A 140 11.95 -9.01 -0.95
N HIS A 141 11.58 -7.82 -0.45
CA HIS A 141 10.23 -7.30 -0.59
C HIS A 141 9.88 -7.05 -2.06
N GLU A 142 10.81 -6.48 -2.83
CA GLU A 142 10.62 -6.22 -4.27
C GLU A 142 10.42 -7.53 -5.04
N LYS A 143 11.29 -8.53 -4.82
CA LYS A 143 11.17 -9.86 -5.43
C LYS A 143 9.84 -10.54 -5.11
N ASP A 144 9.41 -10.53 -3.85
CA ASP A 144 8.14 -11.13 -3.45
C ASP A 144 6.93 -10.34 -3.99
N SER A 145 7.06 -9.00 -4.10
CA SER A 145 6.03 -8.16 -4.71
C SER A 145 5.93 -8.41 -6.23
N GLU A 146 7.03 -8.72 -6.92
CA GLU A 146 7.01 -9.10 -8.34
C GLU A 146 6.39 -10.49 -8.53
N ALA A 147 6.71 -11.43 -7.64
CA ALA A 147 6.13 -12.78 -7.66
C ALA A 147 4.59 -12.77 -7.56
N SER A 148 4.01 -11.75 -6.90
CA SER A 148 2.54 -11.57 -6.82
C SER A 148 1.86 -11.45 -8.20
N PHE A 149 2.58 -10.98 -9.23
CA PHE A 149 2.05 -10.90 -10.60
C PHE A 149 1.89 -12.29 -11.21
N SER A 150 2.92 -13.13 -11.09
CA SER A 150 2.91 -14.52 -11.54
C SER A 150 1.86 -15.34 -10.79
N GLU A 151 1.74 -15.11 -9.47
CA GLU A 151 0.71 -15.73 -8.64
C GLU A 151 -0.70 -15.35 -9.08
N ALA A 152 -0.94 -14.07 -9.38
CA ALA A 152 -2.22 -13.59 -9.88
C ALA A 152 -2.59 -14.20 -11.23
N LYS A 153 -1.62 -14.36 -12.13
CA LYS A 153 -1.85 -14.99 -13.44
C LYS A 153 -2.26 -16.47 -13.27
N HIS A 154 -1.54 -17.20 -12.44
CA HIS A 154 -1.86 -18.59 -12.14
C HIS A 154 -3.20 -18.74 -11.40
N GLY A 155 -3.49 -17.81 -10.48
CA GLY A 155 -4.79 -17.71 -9.81
C GLY A 155 -5.93 -17.44 -10.78
N GLN A 156 -5.71 -16.60 -11.81
CA GLN A 156 -6.71 -16.27 -12.81
C GLN A 156 -7.03 -17.47 -13.70
N GLU A 157 -6.03 -18.27 -14.08
CA GLU A 157 -6.23 -19.54 -14.80
C GLU A 157 -7.06 -20.52 -13.97
N LYS A 158 -6.76 -20.67 -12.68
CA LYS A 158 -7.57 -21.48 -11.75
C LYS A 158 -8.99 -20.94 -11.64
N TRP A 159 -9.16 -19.63 -11.59
CA TRP A 159 -10.47 -19.00 -11.46
C TRP A 159 -11.33 -19.20 -12.71
N LYS A 160 -10.73 -19.15 -13.91
CA LYS A 160 -11.40 -19.46 -15.19
C LYS A 160 -11.81 -20.93 -15.30
N ASN A 161 -11.03 -21.84 -14.72
CA ASN A 161 -11.24 -23.29 -14.82
C ASN A 161 -12.09 -23.87 -13.68
N GLN A 162 -12.54 -23.06 -12.71
CA GLN A 162 -13.45 -23.51 -11.67
C GLN A 162 -14.89 -23.56 -12.19
N PRO A 163 -15.66 -24.64 -11.92
CA PRO A 163 -17.05 -24.72 -12.33
C PRO A 163 -17.87 -23.59 -11.70
N ALA A 164 -18.75 -22.95 -12.48
CA ALA A 164 -19.69 -21.97 -11.96
C ALA A 164 -20.52 -22.62 -10.84
N ASN A 165 -20.64 -21.96 -9.68
CA ASN A 165 -21.64 -22.39 -8.71
C ASN A 165 -22.98 -21.97 -9.27
N ASN A 166 -23.74 -22.95 -9.76
CA ASN A 166 -25.16 -22.77 -10.03
C ASN A 166 -25.85 -22.68 -8.67
N THR A 167 -25.98 -21.47 -8.14
CA THR A 167 -26.92 -21.14 -7.06
C THR A 167 -27.99 -20.24 -7.62
#